data_AF-A0A829H7I4-F1
#
_entry.id   AF-A0A829H7I4-F1
#
_cell.length_a   1.000
_cell.length_b   1.000
_cell.length_c   1.000
_cell.angle_alpha   90.00
_cell.angle_beta   90.00
_cell.angle_gamma   90.00
#
_symmetry.space_group_name_H-M   'P 1'
#
loop_
_entity.id
_entity.type
_entity.pdbx_description
1 polymer ?
#
loop_
_entity_poly.entity_id
_entity_poly.type
_entity_poly.pdbx_seq_one_letter_code
_entity_poly.pdbx_strand_id
1 'polypeptide(L)'
;MAYTVDFKTVSTIGLESSPVAAALAGLRANEARYIWNKYKEPYITYPAAEKPDSLAWVNEILAERDLQISAKPLEVSDLNLPDLHWV
;
A
#
# COMPACT_ATOMS: atom_id res chain seq x y z
N MET A 1 4.97 5.24 11.09
CA MET A 1 4.22 4.36 11.99
C MET A 1 3.14 3.68 11.18
N ALA A 2 2.85 2.42 11.50
CA ALA A 2 1.80 1.65 10.86
C ALA A 2 0.42 2.34 10.97
N TYR A 3 -0.35 2.33 9.89
CA TYR A 3 -1.69 2.88 9.81
C TYR A 3 -2.66 1.81 9.32
N THR A 4 -3.62 1.43 10.16
CA THR A 4 -4.73 0.55 9.75
C THR A 4 -5.76 1.38 9.00
N VAL A 5 -6.02 1.02 7.75
CA VAL A 5 -6.93 1.75 6.86
C VAL A 5 -8.38 1.37 7.19
N ASP A 6 -9.19 2.37 7.55
CA ASP A 6 -10.64 2.22 7.64
C ASP A 6 -11.29 2.57 6.29
N PHE A 7 -11.81 1.57 5.59
CA PHE A 7 -12.50 1.79 4.32
C PHE A 7 -13.88 2.47 4.45
N LYS A 8 -14.43 2.59 5.67
CA LYS A 8 -15.65 3.36 5.93
C LYS A 8 -15.37 4.85 6.04
N THR A 9 -14.16 5.20 6.50
CA THR A 9 -13.72 6.57 6.73
C THR A 9 -12.44 6.85 5.94
N VAL A 10 -12.59 7.33 4.71
CA VAL A 10 -11.44 7.58 3.82
C VAL A 10 -10.53 8.66 4.41
N SER A 11 -9.29 8.28 4.72
CA SER A 11 -8.30 9.13 5.38
C SER A 11 -7.01 9.27 4.55
N THR A 12 -6.43 10.47 4.56
CA THR A 12 -5.18 10.81 3.87
C THR A 12 -3.92 10.60 4.72
N ILE A 13 -4.03 9.94 5.87
CA ILE A 13 -2.88 9.68 6.77
C ILE A 13 -1.76 8.96 6.00
N GLY A 14 -0.54 9.51 6.06
CA GLY A 14 0.66 9.00 5.36
C GLY A 14 0.79 9.47 3.90
N LEU A 15 -0.22 10.15 3.36
CA LEU A 15 -0.28 10.62 1.97
C LEU A 15 -0.28 12.15 1.86
N GLU A 16 -0.13 12.88 2.97
CA GLU A 16 -0.30 14.33 3.06
C GLU A 16 0.70 15.11 2.19
N SER A 17 1.84 14.51 1.91
CA SER A 17 2.87 15.08 1.03
C SER A 17 2.55 14.94 -0.47
N SER A 18 1.54 14.14 -0.82
CA SER A 18 1.14 13.92 -2.21
C SER A 18 0.22 15.03 -2.71
N PRO A 19 0.42 15.56 -3.93
CA PRO A 19 -0.52 16.50 -4.55
C PRO A 19 -1.89 15.87 -4.87
N VAL A 20 -1.99 14.53 -4.82
CA VAL A 20 -3.20 13.76 -5.11
C VAL A 20 -3.63 12.89 -3.93
N ALA A 21 -3.35 13.34 -2.70
CA ALA A 21 -3.58 12.59 -1.46
C ALA A 21 -5.00 11.98 -1.34
N ALA A 22 -6.04 12.75 -1.69
CA ALA A 22 -7.43 12.29 -1.58
C ALA A 22 -7.75 11.12 -2.53
N ALA A 23 -7.22 11.17 -3.76
CA ALA A 23 -7.43 10.10 -4.74
C ALA A 23 -6.71 8.81 -4.30
N LEU A 24 -5.46 8.93 -3.82
CA LEU A 24 -4.70 7.81 -3.28
C LEU A 24 -5.37 7.20 -2.04
N ALA A 25 -5.89 8.04 -1.15
CA ALA A 25 -6.66 7.59 0.01
C ALA A 25 -7.91 6.78 -0.40
N GLY A 26 -8.61 7.23 -1.44
CA GLY A 26 -9.76 6.52 -2.00
C GLY A 26 -9.39 5.16 -2.61
N LEU A 27 -8.29 5.09 -3.36
CA LEU A 27 -7.76 3.83 -3.89
C LEU A 27 -7.41 2.86 -2.77
N ARG A 28 -6.64 3.33 -1.78
CA ARG A 28 -6.26 2.57 -0.59
C ARG A 28 -7.47 2.05 0.20
N ALA A 29 -8.53 2.85 0.32
CA ALA A 29 -9.78 2.41 0.95
C ALA A 29 -10.49 1.30 0.15
N ASN A 30 -10.45 1.34 -1.18
CA ASN A 30 -11.00 0.27 -2.01
C ASN A 30 -10.23 -1.05 -1.83
N GLU A 31 -8.90 -0.99 -1.75
CA GLU A 31 -8.05 -2.16 -1.47
C GLU A 31 -8.36 -2.74 -0.09
N ALA A 32 -8.43 -1.88 0.94
CA ALA A 32 -8.78 -2.30 2.29
C ALA A 32 -10.16 -2.99 2.35
N ARG A 33 -11.14 -2.49 1.60
CA ARG A 33 -12.46 -3.12 1.46
C ARG A 33 -12.37 -4.49 0.79
N TYR A 34 -11.55 -4.63 -0.26
CA TYR A 34 -11.34 -5.92 -0.94
C TYR A 34 -10.72 -6.95 0.00
N ILE A 35 -9.64 -6.58 0.69
CA ILE A 35 -8.96 -7.48 1.63
C ILE A 35 -9.90 -7.90 2.77
N TRP A 36 -10.64 -6.97 3.36
CA TRP A 36 -11.62 -7.30 4.39
C TRP A 36 -12.73 -8.23 3.88
N ASN A 37 -13.25 -7.97 2.68
CA ASN A 37 -14.34 -8.76 2.12
C ASN A 37 -13.90 -10.20 1.80
N LYS A 38 -12.74 -10.38 1.16
CA LYS A 38 -12.25 -11.69 0.75
C LYS A 38 -11.56 -12.46 1.89
N TYR A 39 -10.70 -11.82 2.64
CA TYR A 39 -9.78 -12.48 3.59
C TYR A 39 -10.13 -12.23 5.06
N LYS A 40 -10.94 -11.21 5.36
CA LYS A 40 -11.26 -10.78 6.75
C LYS A 40 -10.03 -10.32 7.55
N GLU A 41 -8.98 -9.90 6.84
CA GLU A 41 -7.78 -9.32 7.43
C GLU A 41 -7.82 -7.78 7.39
N PRO A 42 -7.24 -7.09 8.38
CA PRO A 42 -7.08 -5.64 8.34
C PRO A 42 -6.02 -5.24 7.31
N TYR A 43 -6.28 -4.16 6.58
CA TYR A 43 -5.31 -3.58 5.66
C TYR A 43 -4.49 -2.52 6.37
N ILE A 44 -3.17 -2.70 6.39
CA ILE A 44 -2.23 -1.86 7.14
C ILE A 44 -1.18 -1.31 6.19
N THR A 45 -0.94 -0.01 6.23
CA THR A 45 0.18 0.62 5.52
C THR A 45 1.27 1.06 6.48
N TYR A 46 2.49 1.09 5.98
CA TYR A 46 3.68 1.55 6.66
C TYR A 46 4.33 2.62 5.79
N PRO A 47 4.97 3.64 6.37
CA PRO A 47 5.83 4.52 5.62
C PRO A 47 6.88 3.72 4.85
N ALA A 48 7.14 4.10 3.60
CA ALA A 48 8.11 3.46 2.72
C ALA A 48 9.49 3.25 3.39
N ALA A 49 9.90 4.19 4.26
CA ALA A 49 11.16 4.12 4.99
C ALA A 49 11.20 3.01 6.07
N GLU A 50 10.06 2.55 6.57
CA GLU A 50 9.96 1.49 7.59
C GLU A 50 9.98 0.08 6.96
N LYS A 51 9.77 -0.02 5.64
CA LYS A 51 9.72 -1.28 4.88
C LYS A 51 10.61 -1.24 3.64
N PRO A 52 11.94 -1.06 3.80
CA PRO A 52 12.86 -0.99 2.67
C PRO A 52 12.92 -2.31 1.89
N ASP A 53 12.79 -3.46 2.57
CA ASP A 53 12.86 -4.78 1.94
C ASP A 53 11.71 -5.03 0.96
N SER A 54 10.47 -4.66 1.34
CA SER A 54 9.30 -4.79 0.48
C SER A 54 9.42 -3.94 -0.78
N LEU A 55 9.96 -2.71 -0.67
CA LEU A 55 10.24 -1.87 -1.84
C LEU A 55 11.37 -2.43 -2.70
N ALA A 56 12.43 -2.98 -2.09
CA ALA A 56 13.52 -3.59 -2.84
C ALA A 56 13.00 -4.76 -3.68
N TRP A 57 12.16 -5.62 -3.08
CA TRP A 57 11.55 -6.75 -3.77
C TRP A 57 10.65 -6.33 -4.94
N VAL A 58 9.79 -5.31 -4.75
CA VAL A 58 8.96 -4.78 -5.85
C VAL A 58 9.83 -4.22 -6.98
N ASN A 59 10.89 -3.48 -6.65
CA ASN A 59 11.79 -2.93 -7.67
C ASN A 59 12.54 -4.03 -8.43
N GLU A 60 12.91 -5.14 -7.79
CA GLU A 60 13.51 -6.30 -8.44
C GLU A 60 12.54 -6.91 -9.47
N ILE A 61 11.29 -7.15 -9.08
CA ILE A 61 10.25 -7.69 -9.98
C ILE A 61 9.97 -6.74 -11.16
N LEU A 62 9.94 -5.43 -10.91
CA LEU A 62 9.72 -4.44 -11.97
C LEU A 62 10.90 -4.40 -12.94
N ALA A 63 12.13 -4.50 -12.43
CA ALA A 63 13.35 -4.49 -13.25
C ALA A 63 13.42 -5.68 -14.21
N GLU A 64 12.87 -6.85 -13.84
CA GLU A 64 12.75 -8.01 -14.75
C GLU A 64 11.95 -7.70 -16.03
N ARG A 65 11.10 -6.67 -16.00
CA ARG A 65 10.27 -6.21 -17.13
C ARG A 65 10.71 -4.85 -17.67
N ASP A 66 11.91 -4.39 -17.34
CA ASP A 66 12.42 -3.05 -17.68
C ASP A 66 11.49 -1.92 -17.18
N LEU A 67 10.81 -2.13 -16.05
CA LEU A 67 9.94 -1.13 -15.41
C LEU A 67 10.62 -0.53 -14.18
N GLN A 68 10.31 0.74 -13.92
CA GLN A 68 10.76 1.47 -12.74
C GLN A 68 9.65 2.35 -12.18
N ILE A 69 9.60 2.48 -10.85
CA ILE A 69 8.67 3.40 -10.19
C ILE A 69 9.20 4.83 -10.39
N SER A 70 8.48 5.64 -11.15
CA SER A 70 8.87 7.04 -11.41
C SER A 70 8.52 7.99 -10.26
N ALA A 71 7.49 7.66 -9.48
CA ALA A 71 7.04 8.45 -8.35
C ALA A 71 7.72 8.01 -7.05
N LYS A 72 7.89 8.93 -6.10
CA LYS A 72 8.40 8.60 -4.77
C LYS A 72 7.36 7.76 -4.00
N PRO A 73 7.70 6.53 -3.58
CA PRO A 73 6.83 5.75 -2.69
C PRO A 73 6.66 6.47 -1.35
N LEU A 74 5.42 6.57 -0.88
CA LEU A 74 5.10 7.19 0.41
C LEU A 74 4.79 6.13 1.46
N GLU A 75 3.90 5.21 1.09
CA GLU A 75 3.37 4.16 1.95
C GLU A 75 3.45 2.83 1.21
N VAL A 76 3.61 1.75 1.97
CA VAL A 76 3.71 0.37 1.49
C VAL A 76 2.81 -0.50 2.35
N SER A 77 2.05 -1.40 1.71
CA SER A 77 1.37 -2.49 2.40
C SER A 77 2.22 -3.75 2.24
N ASP A 78 2.20 -4.65 3.22
CA ASP A 78 2.87 -5.94 3.10
C ASP A 78 2.05 -6.97 3.89
N LEU A 79 1.23 -7.72 3.17
CA LEU A 79 0.27 -8.67 3.73
C LEU A 79 0.49 -10.03 3.10
N ASN A 80 0.80 -11.03 3.93
CA ASN A 80 0.83 -12.42 3.49
C ASN A 80 -0.52 -13.07 3.76
N LEU A 81 -1.32 -13.23 2.70
CA LEU A 81 -2.67 -13.79 2.74
C LEU A 81 -2.60 -15.27 2.31
N PRO A 82 -3.66 -16.06 2.55
CA PRO A 82 -3.62 -17.51 2.32
C PRO A 82 -3.22 -17.95 0.90
N ASP A 83 -3.57 -17.17 -0.12
CA ASP A 83 -3.31 -17.45 -1.55
C ASP A 83 -2.58 -16.30 -2.26
N LEU A 84 -2.13 -15.27 -1.54
CA LEU A 84 -1.64 -14.03 -2.15
C LEU A 84 -0.67 -13.30 -1.23
N HIS A 85 0.51 -12.96 -1.75
CA HIS A 85 1.37 -11.95 -1.13
C HIS A 85 1.02 -10.59 -1.74
N TRP A 86 0.44 -9.70 -0.93
CA TRP A 86 0.04 -8.35 -1.33
C TRP A 86 1.07 -7.34 -0.87
N VAL A 87 1.73 -6.68 -1.83
CA VAL A 87 2.68 -5.58 -1.63
C VAL A 87 2.40 -4.44 -2.59
#